data_AF-A0A2H0QDZ1-F1
#
_entry.id   AF-A0A2H0QDZ1-F1
#
_cell.length_a   1.000
_cell.length_b   1.000
_cell.length_c   1.000
_cell.angle_alpha   90.00
_cell.angle_beta   90.00
_cell.angle_gamma   90.00
#
_symmetry.space_group_name_H-M   'P 1'
#
loop_
_entity.id
_entity.type
_entity.pdbx_description
1 polymer ?
#
loop_
_entity_poly.entity_id
_entity_poly.type
_entity_poly.pdbx_seq_one_letter_code
_entity_poly.pdbx_strand_id
1 'polypeptide(L)' 'MKAGVVVFPGSNCDRDMKVALEAAGADVSMVWHKDTKL' A
#
# COMPACT_ATOMS: atom_id res chain seq x y z
N MET A 1 -7.09 6.83 10.24
CA MET A 1 -7.54 6.59 8.85
C MET A 1 -6.96 5.26 8.39
N LYS A 2 -7.65 4.46 7.57
CA LYS A 2 -7.09 3.23 6.97
C LYS A 2 -6.80 3.46 5.49
N ALA A 3 -5.70 2.92 4.99
CA ALA A 3 -5.32 3.00 3.58
C ALA A 3 -4.81 1.65 3.07
N GLY A 4 -5.17 1.32 1.83
CA GLY A 4 -4.63 0.17 1.10
C GLY A 4 -3.77 0.65 -0.06
N VAL A 5 -2.54 0.15 -0.17
CA VAL A 5 -1.66 0.41 -1.32
C VAL A 5 -1.56 -0.86 -2.14
N VAL A 6 -2.07 -0.81 -3.37
CA VAL A 6 -2.03 -1.96 -4.29
C VAL A 6 -0.64 -2.06 -4.91
N VAL A 7 0.00 -3.22 -4.74
CA VAL A 7 1.37 -3.48 -5.19
C VAL A 7 1.36 -4.19 -6.54
N PHE A 8 2.07 -3.61 -7.52
CA PHE A 8 2.28 -4.20 -8.84
C PHE A 8 3.74 -4.69 -9.02
N PRO A 9 3.98 -5.74 -9.82
CA PRO A 9 5.33 -6.26 -10.05
C PRO A 9 6.24 -5.18 -10.65
N GLY A 10 7.37 -4.93 -10.01
CA GLY A 10 8.37 -3.97 -10.46
C GLY A 10 8.09 -2.51 -10.10
N SER A 11 7.00 -2.21 -9.39
CA SER A 11 6.73 -0.86 -8.89
C SER A 11 7.50 -0.58 -7.60
N ASN A 12 8.34 0.45 -7.62
CA ASN A 12 8.98 0.97 -6.41
C ASN A 12 8.14 2.08 -5.74
N CYS A 13 7.29 2.77 -6.51
CA CYS A 13 6.47 3.89 -6.04
C CYS A 13 5.44 3.46 -4.99
N ASP A 14 5.04 2.19 -4.98
CA ASP A 14 4.11 1.64 -3.99
C ASP A 14 4.70 1.75 -2.56
N ARG A 15 6.03 1.62 -2.42
CA ARG A 15 6.73 1.79 -1.14
C ARG A 15 6.71 3.25 -0.69
N ASP A 16 6.92 4.19 -1.61
CA ASP A 16 6.90 5.62 -1.30
C ASP A 16 5.51 6.04 -0.81
N MET A 17 4.44 5.50 -1.40
CA MET A 17 3.08 5.72 -0.91
C MET A 17 2.86 5.17 0.50
N LYS A 18 3.37 3.98 0.81
CA LYS A 18 3.30 3.44 2.18
C LYS A 18 3.91 4.42 3.18
N VAL A 19 5.13 4.89 2.91
CA VAL A 19 5.86 5.80 3.81
C VAL A 19 5.13 7.12 3.98
N ALA A 20 4.67 7.72 2.87
CA ALA A 20 3.94 8.98 2.90
C ALA A 20 2.63 8.88 3.70
N LEU A 21 1.87 7.80 3.51
CA LEU A 21 0.60 7.57 4.20
C LEU A 21 0.79 7.27 5.69
N GLU A 22 1.82 6.49 6.05
CA GLU A 22 2.20 6.26 7.45
C GLU A 22 2.62 7.57 8.14
N ALA A 23 3.42 8.41 7.47
CA ALA A 23 3.80 9.72 7.97
C ALA A 23 2.60 10.67 8.13
N ALA A 24 1.53 10.47 7.34
CA ALA A 24 0.26 11.17 7.48
C ALA A 24 -0.66 10.60 8.57
N GLY A 25 -0.24 9.57 9.31
CA GLY A 25 -1.01 8.96 10.40
C GLY A 25 -2.06 7.93 9.96
N ALA A 26 -1.91 7.36 8.75
CA ALA A 26 -2.76 6.27 8.30
C ALA A 26 -2.23 4.91 8.79
N ASP A 27 -3.16 3.99 9.06
CA ASP A 27 -2.89 2.56 9.17
C ASP A 27 -2.90 1.97 7.75
N VAL A 28 -1.73 1.54 7.27
CA VAL A 28 -1.50 1.21 5.85
C VAL A 28 -1.29 -0.28 5.65
N SER A 29 -2.10 -0.87 4.75
CA SER A 29 -1.95 -2.26 4.30
C SER A 29 -1.42 -2.31 2.87
N MET A 30 -0.39 -3.12 2.64
CA MET A 30 0.13 -3.40 1.30
C MET A 30 -0.64 -4.58 0.71
N VAL A 31 -1.33 -4.38 -0.40
CA VAL A 31 -2.22 -5.37 -1.01
C VAL A 31 -1.63 -5.83 -2.34
N TRP A 32 -1.31 -7.11 -2.48
CA TRP A 32 -0.80 -7.61 -3.76
C TRP A 32 -1.89 -7.57 -4.83
N HIS A 33 -1.59 -7.08 -6.05
CA HIS A 33 -2.61 -6.87 -7.08
C HIS A 33 -3.33 -8.16 -7.56
N LYS A 34 -2.79 -9.35 -7.27
CA LYS A 34 -3.46 -10.64 -7.54
C LYS A 34 -4.01 -11.33 -6.30
N ASP A 35 -3.93 -10.70 -5.13
CA ASP A 35 -4.59 -11.27 -3.96
C ASP A 35 -6.11 -11.17 -4.14
N THR A 36 -6.78 -12.30 -3.97
CA THR A 36 -8.23 -12.45 -4.17
C THR A 36 -8.93 -12.91 -2.91
N LYS A 37 -8.19 -13.05 -1.80
CA LYS A 37 -8.76 -13.36 -0.50
C LYS A 37 -9.34 -12.07 0.09
N LEU A 38 -10.64 -12.09 0.36
CA LEU A 38 -11.41 -11.03 1.02
C LEU A 38 -11.67 -11.40 2.48
#